data_AF-A0A132HEM6-F1
#
_entry.id   AF-A0A132HEM6-F1
#
_cell.length_a   1.000
_cell.length_b   1.000
_cell.length_c   1.000
_cell.angle_alpha   90.00
_cell.angle_beta   90.00
_cell.angle_gamma   90.00
#
_symmetry.space_group_name_H-M   'P 1'
#
loop_
_entity.id
_entity.type
_entity.pdbx_description
1 polymer ?
#
loop_
_entity_poly.entity_id
_entity_poly.type
_entity_poly.pdbx_seq_one_letter_code
_entity_poly.pdbx_strand_id
1 'polypeptide(L)' 'GEVTPDGKFSLTCLRCVGACGLAPVIEVGDKVYGRMTPDRVKDVLAEYK' A
#
# COMPACT_ATOMS: atom_id res chain seq x y z
N GLY A 1 -0.61 -13.78 2.33
CA GLY A 1 0.44 -12.84 1.95
C GLY A 1 0.99 -13.31 0.64
N GLU A 2 0.78 -12.56 -0.42
CA GLU A 2 1.19 -12.92 -1.79
C GLU A 2 2.38 -12.05 -2.17
N VAL A 3 3.41 -12.66 -2.74
CA VAL A 3 4.57 -11.94 -3.27
C VAL A 3 4.43 -11.88 -4.77
N THR A 4 4.61 -10.68 -5.32
CA THR A 4 4.57 -10.45 -6.76
C THR A 4 5.68 -11.29 -7.42
N PRO A 5 5.48 -11.88 -8.61
CA PRO A 5 6.50 -12.70 -9.28
C PRO A 5 7.85 -12.00 -9.50
N ASP A 6 7.88 -10.66 -9.52
CA ASP A 6 9.11 -9.84 -9.54
C ASP A 6 9.90 -9.85 -8.22
N GLY A 7 9.39 -10.43 -7.14
CA GLY A 7 10.02 -10.46 -5.82
C GLY A 7 10.15 -9.11 -5.12
N LYS A 8 9.70 -8.02 -5.77
CA LYS A 8 9.85 -6.64 -5.28
C LYS A 8 8.81 -6.21 -4.25
N PHE A 9 7.58 -6.72 -4.35
CA PHE A 9 6.47 -6.31 -3.48
C PHE A 9 5.81 -7.53 -2.83
N SER A 10 5.58 -7.44 -1.52
CA SER A 10 4.86 -8.42 -0.72
C SER A 10 3.56 -7.79 -0.22
N LEU A 11 2.43 -8.41 -0.54
CA LEU A 11 1.12 -7.99 -0.09
C LEU A 11 0.79 -8.67 1.24
N THR A 12 0.71 -7.89 2.31
CA THR A 12 0.27 -8.35 3.63
C THR A 12 -0.93 -7.55 4.10
N CYS A 13 -1.87 -8.22 4.74
CA CYS A 13 -2.96 -7.56 5.44
C CYS A 13 -2.45 -7.07 6.79
N LEU A 14 -2.16 -5.77 6.88
CA LEU A 14 -1.94 -5.11 8.16
C LEU A 14 -3.29 -4.88 8.86
N ARG A 15 -3.29 -4.87 10.20
CA ARG A 15 -4.46 -4.47 10.98
C ARG A 15 -4.60 -2.94 10.95
N CYS A 16 -5.18 -2.37 11.99
CA CYS A 16 -5.43 -0.95 12.11
C CYS A 16 -4.11 -0.20 12.17
N VAL A 17 -3.91 0.72 11.23
CA VAL A 17 -2.76 1.64 11.19
C VAL A 17 -3.07 2.93 11.98
N GLY A 18 -4.16 2.96 12.74
CA GLY A 18 -4.63 4.16 13.46
C GLY A 18 -5.16 5.27 12.55
N ALA A 19 -5.18 5.07 11.23
CA ALA A 19 -5.57 6.06 10.23
C ALA A 19 -7.05 5.97 9.83
N CYS A 20 -7.96 5.71 10.79
CA CYS A 20 -9.39 5.50 10.52
C CYS A 20 -10.05 6.69 9.79
N GLY A 21 -9.60 7.92 10.03
CA GLY A 21 -10.10 9.13 9.36
C GLY A 21 -9.59 9.34 7.93
N LEU A 22 -8.63 8.53 7.48
CA LEU A 22 -8.02 8.59 6.16
C LEU A 22 -8.26 7.31 5.35
N ALA A 23 -9.18 6.46 5.79
CA ALA A 23 -9.58 5.27 5.06
C ALA A 23 -10.06 5.63 3.65
N PRO A 24 -9.71 4.84 2.62
CA PRO A 24 -8.80 3.69 2.60
C PRO A 24 -7.31 4.09 2.70
N VAL A 25 -6.54 3.30 3.45
CA VAL A 25 -5.11 3.51 3.74
C VAL A 25 -4.30 2.28 3.33
N ILE A 26 -3.10 2.50 2.78
CA ILE A 26 -2.10 1.45 2.61
C ILE A 26 -0.78 1.86 3.26
N GLU A 27 0.07 0.89 3.54
CA GLU A 27 1.43 1.10 4.02
C GLU A 27 2.40 0.44 3.03
N VAL A 28 3.39 1.20 2.55
CA VAL A 28 4.45 0.69 1.67
C VAL A 28 5.78 0.94 2.38
N GLY A 29 6.40 -0.13 2.88
CA GLY A 29 7.57 -0.03 3.74
C GLY A 29 7.20 0.64 5.07
N ASP A 30 7.74 1.83 5.31
CA ASP A 30 7.49 2.63 6.52
C ASP A 30 6.59 3.86 6.26
N LYS A 31 6.06 3.99 5.03
CA LYS A 31 5.23 5.13 4.62
C LYS A 31 3.76 4.76 4.57
N VAL A 32 2.94 5.55 5.28
CA VAL A 32 1.48 5.43 5.30
C VAL A 32 0.87 6.36 4.26
N TYR A 33 0.09 5.79 3.34
CA TYR A 33 -0.62 6.49 2.29
C TYR A 33 -2.12 6.46 2.57
N GLY A 34 -2.69 7.60 2.98
CA GLY A 34 -4.13 7.77 3.20
C GLY A 34 -4.89 8.25 1.96
N ARG A 35 -6.24 8.12 1.99
CA ARG A 35 -7.15 8.51 0.88
C ARG A 35 -6.74 7.88 -0.46
N MET A 36 -6.50 6.58 -0.43
CA MET A 36 -6.04 5.88 -1.61
C MET A 36 -7.19 5.56 -2.58
N THR A 37 -6.89 5.55 -3.87
CA THR A 37 -7.79 5.07 -4.93
C THR A 37 -7.06 4.00 -5.73
N PRO A 38 -7.77 3.08 -6.40
CA PRO A 38 -7.14 2.04 -7.21
C PRO A 38 -6.22 2.60 -8.31
N ASP A 39 -6.46 3.83 -8.75
CA ASP A 39 -5.59 4.56 -9.68
C ASP A 39 -4.26 4.97 -9.01
N ARG A 40 -4.34 5.56 -7.81
CA ARG A 40 -3.16 5.93 -7.00
C ARG A 40 -2.33 4.73 -6.56
N VAL A 41 -2.93 3.55 -6.40
CA VAL A 41 -2.16 2.32 -6.11
C VAL A 41 -1.14 2.05 -7.21
N LYS A 42 -1.54 2.21 -8.48
CA LYS A 42 -0.64 2.01 -9.62
C LYS A 42 0.45 3.07 -9.67
N ASP A 43 0.10 4.31 -9.37
CA ASP A 43 1.03 5.44 -9.33
C ASP A 43 2.10 5.26 -8.25
N VAL A 44 1.68 4.89 -7.04
CA VAL A 44 2.59 4.55 -5.94
C VAL A 44 3.48 3.37 -6.33
N LEU A 45 2.93 2.29 -6.88
CA LEU A 45 3.74 1.15 -7.36
C LEU A 45 4.74 1.54 -8.46
N ALA A 46 4.40 2.51 -9.32
CA ALA A 46 5.30 3.01 -10.36
C ALA A 46 6.46 3.84 -9.79
N GLU A 47 6.24 4.60 -8.70
CA GLU A 47 7.28 5.38 -8.02
C GLU A 47 8.37 4.49 -7.38
N TYR A 48 8.01 3.25 -7.01
CA TYR A 48 8.93 2.27 -6.43
C TYR A 48 9.55 1.30 -7.46
N LYS A 49 9.35 1.52 -8.77
CA LYS A 49 9.75 0.57 -9.82
C LYS A 49 11.24 0.62 -10.17
#